data_AF-A0A9C7RKR3-F1
#
_entry.id   AF-A0A9C7RKR3-F1
#
_cell.length_a   1.000
_cell.length_b   1.000
_cell.length_c   1.000
_cell.angle_alpha   90.00
_cell.angle_beta   90.00
_cell.angle_gamma   90.00
#
_symmetry.space_group_name_H-M   'P 1'
#
loop_
_entity.id
_entity.type
_entity.pdbx_description
1 polymer ?
#
loop_
_entity_poly.entity_id
_entity_poly.type
_entity_poly.pdbx_seq_one_letter_code
_entity_poly.pdbx_strand_id
1 'polypeptide(L)'
;MLCLLISVVLSMAFEIEIVGYTTSDWTSVKFDVCTLDGKILRYDGSGECSIIPYGFSIHKPQFDSSRVTFRLKLDLAGEGFSKVCIEKGDIGETWVEIFLMANGKKLKIGEFKNSENVLGDPTNRKEFFINQKSALGRSKGFFEVPSSPRRCKRLVLAFYYAWYGTPDGPMGNGRWLHWYGPGMYYQGTNHPLRGLYDSWDEKVLEDHMREALESGIDGFVVSWWGPGSYETDTVKKMLRISHDMEKEG
;
A
#
# COMPACT_ATOMS: atom_id res chain seq x y z
N MET A 1 -3.69 31.71 -6.24
CA MET A 1 -4.12 30.30 -6.32
C MET A 1 -3.16 29.51 -5.46
N LEU A 2 -3.69 28.91 -4.41
CA LEU A 2 -2.95 28.45 -3.22
C LEU A 2 -2.06 27.26 -3.58
N CYS A 3 -0.75 27.47 -3.70
CA CYS A 3 0.23 26.39 -3.64
C CYS A 3 0.03 25.67 -2.30
N LEU A 4 -0.54 24.47 -2.34
CA LEU A 4 -0.48 23.56 -1.21
C LEU A 4 0.98 23.13 -1.05
N LEU A 5 1.73 23.96 -0.33
CA LEU A 5 2.91 23.55 0.42
C LEU A 5 2.44 22.40 1.33
N ILE A 6 2.59 21.16 0.86
CA ILE A 6 2.67 20.02 1.77
C ILE A 6 3.95 20.28 2.54
N SER A 7 3.76 20.87 3.72
CA SER A 7 4.76 21.06 4.74
C SER A 7 5.62 19.81 4.82
N VAL A 8 6.93 19.98 4.62
CA VAL A 8 7.94 19.05 5.09
C VAL A 8 7.83 19.08 6.61
N VAL A 9 6.85 18.34 7.15
CA VAL A 9 6.99 17.82 8.50
C VAL A 9 8.19 16.90 8.37
N LEU A 10 9.31 17.28 9.00
CA LEU A 10 10.35 16.33 9.37
C LEU A 10 9.63 15.22 10.15
N SER A 11 9.18 14.19 9.44
CA SER A 11 8.50 13.07 10.04
C SER A 11 9.60 12.36 10.80
N MET A 12 9.66 12.56 12.13
CA MET A 12 10.56 11.79 12.98
C MET A 12 10.36 10.31 12.66
N ALA A 13 11.47 9.58 12.62
CA ALA A 13 11.48 8.16 12.35
C ALA A 13 12.48 7.50 13.27
N PHE A 14 12.26 6.22 13.56
CA PHE A 14 13.18 5.43 14.35
C PHE A 14 13.26 4.01 13.78
N GLU A 15 14.45 3.43 13.85
CA GLU A 15 14.71 2.08 13.39
C GLU A 15 14.48 1.10 14.56
N ILE A 16 13.76 0.02 14.28
CA ILE A 16 13.67 -1.14 15.17
C ILE A 16 14.21 -2.38 14.48
N GLU A 17 14.79 -3.28 15.27
CA GLU A 17 15.10 -4.64 14.87
C GLU A 17 14.16 -5.61 15.57
N ILE A 18 13.58 -6.54 14.82
CA ILE A 18 12.67 -7.55 15.33
C ILE A 18 13.33 -8.91 15.10
N VAL A 19 13.40 -9.72 16.15
CA VAL A 19 13.84 -11.11 16.08
C VAL A 19 12.70 -11.98 16.59
N GLY A 20 12.39 -13.07 15.91
CA GLY A 20 11.27 -13.89 16.33
C GLY A 20 11.20 -15.25 15.67
N TYR A 21 10.18 -15.98 16.08
CA TYR A 21 9.77 -17.20 15.41
C TYR A 21 8.26 -17.32 15.37
N THR A 22 7.75 -18.07 14.40
CA THR A 22 6.36 -18.51 14.38
C THR A 22 6.29 -20.00 14.04
N THR A 23 5.42 -20.72 14.75
CA THR A 23 4.96 -22.07 14.39
C THR A 23 3.51 -22.07 13.92
N SER A 24 2.87 -20.89 13.86
CA SER A 24 1.55 -20.75 13.24
C SER A 24 1.66 -20.86 11.73
N ASP A 25 0.58 -21.24 11.05
CA ASP A 25 0.49 -21.28 9.58
C ASP A 25 0.36 -19.88 8.96
N TRP A 26 -0.14 -18.91 9.72
CA TRP A 26 -0.01 -17.49 9.37
C TRP A 26 0.15 -16.62 10.61
N THR A 27 0.76 -15.45 10.42
CA THR A 27 1.01 -14.50 11.50
C THR A 27 1.05 -13.08 10.95
N SER A 28 0.50 -12.12 11.69
CA SER A 28 0.73 -10.70 11.46
C SER A 28 1.12 -10.01 12.77
N VAL A 29 2.22 -9.25 12.74
CA VAL A 29 2.65 -8.41 13.85
C VAL A 29 2.51 -6.96 13.42
N LYS A 30 1.69 -6.20 14.15
CA LYS A 30 1.30 -4.84 13.81
C LYS A 30 1.65 -3.85 14.92
N PHE A 31 1.97 -2.63 14.52
CA PHE A 31 2.25 -1.47 15.36
C PHE A 31 1.15 -0.41 15.18
N ASP A 32 1.01 0.49 16.15
CA ASP A 32 0.13 1.66 16.05
C ASP A 32 0.74 2.84 15.28
N VAL A 33 1.86 2.62 14.58
CA VAL A 33 2.54 3.58 13.72
C VAL A 33 2.87 2.96 12.36
N CYS A 34 2.98 3.82 11.34
CA CYS A 34 3.25 3.39 9.97
C CYS A 34 4.70 2.94 9.79
N THR A 35 4.90 1.86 9.03
CA THR A 35 6.19 1.42 8.49
C THR A 35 6.54 2.26 7.27
N LEU A 36 7.62 3.02 7.35
CA LEU A 36 8.14 3.85 6.26
C LEU A 36 8.98 3.02 5.27
N ASP A 37 9.79 2.12 5.78
CA ASP A 37 10.65 1.20 5.02
C ASP A 37 10.99 -0.02 5.90
N GLY A 38 11.60 -1.04 5.31
CA GLY A 38 12.19 -2.12 6.09
C GLY A 38 12.90 -3.16 5.25
N LYS A 39 13.57 -4.07 5.96
CA LYS A 39 14.39 -5.12 5.36
C LYS A 39 14.26 -6.43 6.13
N ILE A 40 14.02 -7.51 5.39
CA ILE A 40 14.15 -8.87 5.90
C ILE A 40 15.65 -9.19 5.94
N LEU A 41 16.24 -9.29 7.13
CA LEU A 41 17.67 -9.59 7.31
C LEU A 41 17.95 -11.09 7.27
N ARG A 42 17.06 -11.88 7.86
CA ARG A 42 17.11 -13.35 7.83
C ARG A 42 15.70 -13.90 7.89
N TYR A 43 15.45 -14.95 7.12
CA TYR A 43 14.24 -15.74 7.15
C TYR A 43 14.65 -17.20 6.92
N ASP A 44 14.20 -18.10 7.78
CA ASP A 44 14.64 -19.50 7.80
C ASP A 44 13.44 -20.39 8.15
N GLY A 45 12.91 -21.08 7.14
CA GLY A 45 11.73 -21.95 7.23
C GLY A 45 10.83 -21.87 5.98
N SER A 46 9.64 -22.48 6.05
CA SER A 46 8.66 -22.50 4.96
C SER A 46 7.92 -21.16 4.80
N GLY A 47 7.22 -20.97 3.68
CA GLY A 47 6.37 -19.79 3.47
C GLY A 47 7.13 -18.52 3.09
N GLU A 48 6.43 -17.39 3.20
CA GLU A 48 6.93 -16.06 2.82
C GLU A 48 6.71 -15.05 3.95
N CYS A 49 7.67 -14.14 4.13
CA CYS A 49 7.54 -12.98 4.99
C CYS A 49 7.45 -11.71 4.15
N SER A 50 6.52 -10.82 4.52
CA SER A 50 6.30 -9.55 3.84
C SER A 50 6.21 -8.40 4.83
N ILE A 51 6.79 -7.27 4.48
CA ILE A 51 6.66 -6.02 5.23
C ILE A 51 5.36 -5.35 4.78
N ILE A 52 4.55 -4.89 5.73
CA ILE A 52 3.22 -4.30 5.50
C ILE A 52 3.15 -2.89 6.14
N PRO A 53 2.15 -2.06 5.79
CA PRO A 53 2.11 -0.65 6.21
C PRO A 53 2.17 -0.40 7.72
N TYR A 54 1.83 -1.38 8.55
CA TYR A 54 1.86 -1.27 10.01
C TYR A 54 2.68 -2.37 10.68
N GLY A 55 3.60 -3.05 9.96
CA GLY A 55 4.46 -4.07 10.54
C GLY A 55 4.90 -5.12 9.54
N PHE A 56 4.68 -6.40 9.84
CA PHE A 56 4.98 -7.50 8.92
C PHE A 56 3.96 -8.64 9.02
N SER A 57 3.94 -9.50 8.01
CA SER A 57 3.19 -10.74 7.98
C SER A 57 4.05 -11.91 7.53
N ILE A 58 3.65 -13.11 7.92
CA ILE A 58 4.21 -14.39 7.49
C ILE A 58 3.05 -15.29 7.10
N HIS A 59 3.13 -15.90 5.91
CA HIS A 59 2.16 -16.87 5.43
C HIS A 59 2.88 -18.16 5.04
N LYS A 60 2.41 -19.29 5.58
CA LYS A 60 2.87 -20.64 5.27
C LYS A 60 1.71 -21.47 4.70
N PRO A 61 1.98 -22.66 4.15
CA PRO A 61 0.91 -23.59 3.78
C PRO A 61 -0.05 -23.83 4.96
N GLN A 62 -1.33 -24.01 4.63
CA GLN A 62 -2.36 -24.23 5.65
C GLN A 62 -2.00 -25.41 6.55
N PHE A 63 -2.18 -25.26 7.86
CA PHE A 63 -1.85 -26.25 8.88
C PHE A 63 -0.35 -26.62 9.02
N ASP A 64 0.55 -25.90 8.37
CA ASP A 64 2.00 -26.09 8.55
C ASP A 64 2.42 -25.57 9.93
N SER A 65 2.80 -26.47 10.84
CA SER A 65 3.28 -26.13 12.19
C SER A 65 4.82 -26.05 12.31
N SER A 66 5.55 -26.19 11.19
CA SER A 66 7.01 -26.09 11.19
C SER A 66 7.47 -24.72 11.68
N ARG A 67 8.62 -24.68 12.36
CA ARG A 67 9.14 -23.44 12.94
C ARG A 67 9.83 -22.62 11.86
N VAL A 68 9.37 -21.38 11.69
CA VAL A 68 10.05 -20.34 10.95
C VAL A 68 10.74 -19.40 11.93
N THR A 69 11.99 -19.04 11.67
CA THR A 69 12.68 -17.97 12.40
C THR A 69 12.96 -16.80 11.49
N PHE A 70 12.89 -15.58 12.02
CA PHE A 70 13.05 -14.37 11.23
C PHE A 70 13.78 -13.28 12.01
N ARG A 71 14.43 -12.41 11.25
CA ARG A 71 15.07 -11.19 11.73
C ARG A 71 14.80 -10.08 10.73
N LEU A 72 14.18 -9.01 11.18
CA LEU A 72 13.71 -7.90 10.36
C LEU A 72 14.26 -6.59 10.92
N LYS A 73 14.41 -5.60 10.04
CA LYS A 73 14.57 -4.19 10.41
C LYS A 73 13.41 -3.41 9.82
N LEU A 74 12.79 -2.54 10.63
CA LEU A 74 11.73 -1.65 10.17
C LEU A 74 12.08 -0.21 10.56
N ASP A 75 11.87 0.71 9.63
CA ASP A 75 11.89 2.15 9.89
C ASP A 75 10.44 2.60 10.11
N LEU A 76 10.14 3.05 11.32
CA LEU A 76 8.79 3.44 11.73
C LEU A 76 8.65 4.95 11.81
N ALA A 77 7.47 5.47 11.47
CA ALA A 77 7.12 6.88 11.59
C ALA A 77 6.81 7.27 13.04
N GLY A 78 7.12 8.52 13.38
CA GLY A 78 6.84 9.13 14.69
C GLY A 78 8.03 9.10 15.65
N GLU A 79 7.75 9.39 16.92
CA GLU A 79 8.74 9.38 18.01
C GLU A 79 8.81 8.04 18.76
N GLY A 80 7.91 7.11 18.46
CA GLY A 80 7.75 5.84 19.14
C GLY A 80 6.36 5.26 18.86
N PHE A 81 6.12 4.08 19.41
CA PHE A 81 4.84 3.37 19.29
C PHE A 81 4.40 2.88 20.68
N SER A 82 3.10 2.73 20.90
CA SER A 82 2.56 2.35 22.21
C SER A 82 1.99 0.94 22.25
N LYS A 83 1.80 0.34 21.07
CA LYS A 83 1.09 -0.93 20.94
C LYS A 83 1.76 -1.88 19.94
N VAL A 84 1.82 -3.15 20.33
CA VAL A 84 2.13 -4.27 19.45
C VAL A 84 0.93 -5.20 19.43
N CYS A 85 0.45 -5.56 18.25
CA CYS A 85 -0.63 -6.51 18.07
C CYS A 85 -0.07 -7.73 17.34
N ILE A 86 -0.26 -8.93 17.91
CA ILE A 86 0.06 -10.19 17.26
C ILE A 86 -1.25 -10.91 16.93
N GLU A 87 -1.50 -11.09 15.64
CA GLU A 87 -2.57 -11.95 15.10
C GLU A 87 -1.93 -13.21 14.53
N LYS A 88 -2.60 -14.36 14.67
CA LYS A 88 -2.14 -15.64 14.15
C LYS A 88 -3.29 -16.60 13.91
N GLY A 89 -3.02 -17.68 13.16
CA GLY A 89 -3.94 -18.79 13.00
C GLY A 89 -4.17 -19.59 14.29
N ASP A 90 -5.11 -20.53 14.23
CA ASP A 90 -5.57 -21.34 15.37
C ASP A 90 -4.52 -22.32 15.88
N ILE A 91 -3.47 -22.58 15.10
CA ILE A 91 -2.38 -23.47 15.46
C ILE A 91 -1.11 -22.70 15.83
N GLY A 92 -0.27 -23.34 16.64
CA GLY A 92 1.05 -22.86 16.99
C GLY A 92 1.04 -21.52 17.73
N GLU A 93 2.18 -20.85 17.67
CA GLU A 93 2.43 -19.62 18.41
C GLU A 93 3.33 -18.68 17.63
N THR A 94 3.31 -17.41 18.00
CA THR A 94 4.24 -16.39 17.52
C THR A 94 4.92 -15.74 18.71
N TRP A 95 6.24 -15.61 18.62
CA TRP A 95 7.06 -14.90 19.59
C TRP A 95 7.96 -13.90 18.88
N VAL A 96 8.05 -12.69 19.43
CA VAL A 96 8.92 -11.62 18.93
C VAL A 96 9.61 -10.89 20.07
N GLU A 97 10.88 -10.59 19.85
CA GLU A 97 11.63 -9.58 20.58
C GLU A 97 11.84 -8.36 19.69
N ILE A 98 11.67 -7.18 20.29
CA ILE A 98 11.81 -5.91 19.59
C ILE A 98 12.90 -5.09 20.26
N PHE A 99 13.81 -4.60 19.45
CA PHE A 99 14.94 -3.77 19.85
C PHE A 99 14.84 -2.41 19.16
N LEU A 100 14.90 -1.34 19.94
CA LEU A 100 15.15 0.00 19.42
C LEU A 100 16.62 0.13 19.05
N MET A 101 16.88 0.65 17.85
CA MET A 101 18.23 0.90 17.37
C MET A 101 18.60 2.33 17.71
N ALA A 102 19.49 2.51 18.70
CA ALA A 102 19.90 3.82 19.18
C ALA A 102 21.42 4.02 19.18
N ASN A 103 21.95 4.93 18.35
CA ASN A 103 23.38 5.29 18.27
C ASN A 103 24.28 4.05 18.07
N GLY A 104 23.88 3.16 17.15
CA GLY A 104 24.57 1.91 16.88
C GLY A 104 24.40 0.82 17.96
N LYS A 105 23.63 1.07 19.02
CA LYS A 105 23.31 0.09 20.07
C LYS A 105 21.89 -0.44 19.94
N LYS A 106 21.68 -1.69 20.35
CA LYS A 106 20.35 -2.30 20.46
C LYS A 106 19.85 -2.17 21.89
N LEU A 107 18.66 -1.60 22.05
CA LEU A 107 17.96 -1.55 23.34
C LEU A 107 16.70 -2.39 23.24
N LYS A 108 16.61 -3.50 23.99
CA LYS A 108 15.39 -4.32 24.04
C LYS A 108 14.24 -3.49 24.62
N ILE A 109 13.19 -3.29 23.83
CA ILE A 109 11.99 -2.53 24.23
C ILE A 109 10.80 -3.42 24.55
N GLY A 110 10.83 -4.69 24.15
CA GLY A 110 9.79 -5.64 24.49
C GLY A 110 10.04 -7.06 24.00
N GLU A 111 9.33 -7.99 24.63
CA GLU A 111 9.25 -9.40 24.26
C GLU A 111 7.78 -9.81 24.36
N PHE A 112 7.23 -10.32 23.27
CA PHE A 112 5.79 -10.55 23.13
C PHE A 112 5.55 -11.95 22.56
N LYS A 113 4.59 -12.64 23.15
CA LYS A 113 4.21 -14.00 22.75
C LYS A 113 2.70 -14.15 22.67
N ASN A 114 2.23 -14.63 21.53
CA ASN A 114 0.86 -15.06 21.36
C ASN A 114 0.81 -16.56 21.04
N SER A 115 0.28 -17.33 21.98
CA SER A 115 0.01 -18.77 21.87
C SER A 115 -1.46 -19.08 22.12
N GLU A 116 -2.34 -18.07 22.10
CA GLU A 116 -3.75 -18.23 22.44
C GLU A 116 -4.52 -18.83 21.27
N ASN A 117 -5.52 -19.65 21.60
CA ASN A 117 -6.56 -20.09 20.66
C ASN A 117 -7.90 -19.65 21.27
N VAL A 118 -8.49 -18.61 20.70
CA VAL A 118 -9.70 -17.95 21.21
C VAL A 118 -10.88 -18.46 20.40
N LEU A 119 -11.80 -19.16 21.07
CA LEU A 119 -12.95 -19.76 20.41
C LEU A 119 -13.79 -18.69 19.69
N GLY A 120 -13.93 -18.85 18.37
CA GLY A 120 -14.70 -17.94 17.52
C GLY A 120 -13.93 -16.72 16.99
N ASP A 121 -12.65 -16.57 17.34
CA ASP A 121 -11.76 -15.55 16.75
C ASP A 121 -10.66 -16.23 15.91
N PRO A 122 -10.80 -16.26 14.57
CA PRO A 122 -9.81 -16.90 13.70
C PRO A 122 -8.47 -16.16 13.66
N THR A 123 -8.40 -14.93 14.20
CA THR A 123 -7.20 -14.10 14.22
C THR A 123 -6.40 -14.24 15.51
N ASN A 124 -7.01 -14.83 16.55
CA ASN A 124 -6.44 -15.00 17.88
C ASN A 124 -5.76 -13.72 18.36
N ARG A 125 -6.43 -12.58 18.20
CA ARG A 125 -5.79 -11.26 18.29
C ARG A 125 -5.31 -10.95 19.71
N LYS A 126 -4.02 -10.64 19.88
CA LYS A 126 -3.45 -10.24 21.18
C LYS A 126 -2.69 -8.93 21.11
N GLU A 127 -3.11 -7.95 21.93
CA GLU A 127 -2.45 -6.65 22.06
C GLU A 127 -1.52 -6.59 23.28
N PHE A 128 -0.39 -5.93 23.09
CA PHE A 128 0.60 -5.65 24.12
C PHE A 128 0.87 -4.15 24.13
N PHE A 129 0.90 -3.56 25.31
CA PHE A 129 1.16 -2.13 25.49
C PHE A 129 2.61 -1.93 25.96
N ILE A 130 3.31 -1.00 25.32
CA ILE A 130 4.71 -0.68 25.64
C ILE A 130 4.78 0.75 26.15
N ASN A 131 5.56 0.96 27.21
CA ASN A 131 5.99 2.30 27.62
C ASN A 131 7.42 2.56 27.14
N GLN A 132 7.56 3.24 26.01
CA GLN A 132 8.85 3.56 25.41
C GLN A 132 9.48 4.84 25.96
N LYS A 133 8.74 5.68 26.72
CA LYS A 133 9.21 6.99 27.18
C LYS A 133 10.47 6.92 28.04
N SER A 134 10.66 5.83 28.79
CA SER A 134 11.87 5.60 29.59
C SER A 134 13.09 5.18 28.76
N ALA A 135 12.87 4.50 27.64
CA ALA A 135 13.89 4.05 26.70
C ALA A 135 14.32 5.19 25.75
N LEU A 136 13.36 5.93 25.21
CA LEU A 136 13.56 7.08 24.31
C LEU A 136 14.06 8.33 25.06
N GLY A 137 13.62 8.55 26.31
CA GLY A 137 14.06 9.69 27.14
C GLY A 137 15.54 9.65 27.55
N ARG A 138 16.21 8.50 27.40
CA ARG A 138 17.66 8.34 27.64
C ARG A 138 18.52 8.53 26.37
N SER A 139 17.92 8.57 25.19
CA SER A 139 18.62 8.83 23.92
C SER A 139 18.35 10.26 23.45
N LYS A 140 19.14 11.23 23.92
CA LYS A 140 19.21 12.60 23.36
C LYS A 140 19.93 12.63 22.00
N GLY A 141 19.58 11.70 21.12
CA GLY A 141 20.03 11.63 19.74
C GLY A 141 18.84 11.15 18.95
N PHE A 142 17.95 12.07 18.59
CA PHE A 142 16.86 11.78 17.67
C PHE A 142 17.52 11.39 16.35
N PHE A 143 17.22 10.18 15.88
CA PHE A 143 17.72 9.67 14.61
C PHE A 143 17.34 10.67 13.53
N GLU A 144 18.34 11.15 12.79
CA GLU A 144 18.06 11.63 11.45
C GLU A 144 17.26 10.53 10.77
N VAL A 145 16.08 10.89 10.25
CA VAL A 145 15.32 10.03 9.35
C VAL A 145 16.36 9.46 8.39
N PRO A 146 16.58 8.14 8.34
CA PRO A 146 17.47 7.59 7.35
C PRO A 146 17.00 8.18 6.03
N SER A 147 17.84 8.97 5.38
CA SER A 147 17.62 9.34 3.99
C SER A 147 17.87 8.08 3.19
N SER A 148 17.07 7.03 3.42
CA SER A 148 16.99 5.92 2.50
C SER A 148 16.42 6.60 1.24
N PRO A 149 17.19 6.69 0.15
CA PRO A 149 16.59 7.11 -1.10
C PRO A 149 15.45 6.14 -1.31
N ARG A 150 14.21 6.65 -1.43
CA ARG A 150 13.02 5.83 -1.61
C ARG A 150 13.37 4.72 -2.59
N ARG A 151 13.35 3.47 -2.11
CA ARG A 151 13.83 2.32 -2.88
C ARG A 151 12.94 2.07 -4.10
N CYS A 152 11.71 2.59 -4.06
CA CYS A 152 10.79 2.69 -5.19
C CYS A 152 10.71 4.13 -5.71
N LYS A 153 10.61 4.26 -7.03
CA LYS A 153 10.29 5.54 -7.69
C LYS A 153 8.96 6.04 -7.12
N ARG A 154 8.86 7.36 -6.84
CA ARG A 154 7.55 7.97 -6.57
C ARG A 154 6.69 7.80 -7.83
N LEU A 155 5.48 7.29 -7.64
CA LEU A 155 4.47 7.24 -8.70
C LEU A 155 3.49 8.39 -8.50
N VAL A 156 3.22 9.13 -9.57
CA VAL A 156 2.14 10.11 -9.67
C VAL A 156 0.98 9.44 -10.40
N LEU A 157 -0.15 9.28 -9.71
CA LEU A 157 -1.34 8.65 -10.29
C LEU A 157 -2.49 9.64 -10.42
N ALA A 158 -3.30 9.51 -11.46
CA ALA A 158 -4.48 10.35 -11.70
C ALA A 158 -5.77 9.53 -11.70
N PHE A 159 -6.86 10.09 -11.15
CA PHE A 159 -8.19 9.49 -11.28
C PHE A 159 -8.67 9.58 -12.73
N TYR A 160 -9.11 8.45 -13.28
CA TYR A 160 -9.52 8.34 -14.68
C TYR A 160 -10.94 7.79 -14.80
N TYR A 161 -11.76 8.45 -15.62
CA TYR A 161 -13.16 8.10 -15.83
C TYR A 161 -13.37 7.63 -17.27
N ALA A 162 -13.56 6.32 -17.43
CA ALA A 162 -13.64 5.63 -18.72
C ALA A 162 -15.09 5.44 -19.21
N TRP A 163 -15.98 6.42 -18.97
CA TRP A 163 -17.44 6.24 -19.07
C TRP A 163 -18.16 7.15 -20.09
N TYR A 164 -17.44 8.03 -20.79
CA TYR A 164 -18.02 8.95 -21.76
C TYR A 164 -18.29 8.28 -23.09
N GLY A 165 -19.48 8.42 -23.67
CA GLY A 165 -19.87 7.73 -24.91
C GLY A 165 -20.63 8.64 -25.86
N THR A 166 -20.41 8.43 -27.15
CA THR A 166 -21.05 9.20 -28.24
C THR A 166 -22.02 8.32 -29.03
N PRO A 167 -23.08 8.86 -29.65
CA PRO A 167 -24.05 8.06 -30.40
C PRO A 167 -23.42 7.23 -31.51
N ASP A 168 -22.43 7.79 -32.19
CA ASP A 168 -21.69 7.12 -33.27
C ASP A 168 -20.61 6.16 -32.74
N GLY A 169 -20.27 6.31 -31.46
CA GLY A 169 -19.26 5.52 -30.78
C GLY A 169 -19.80 4.18 -30.28
N PRO A 170 -18.93 3.17 -30.17
CA PRO A 170 -19.30 1.83 -29.73
C PRO A 170 -19.75 1.76 -28.27
N MET A 171 -19.26 2.63 -27.38
CA MET A 171 -19.74 2.66 -26.00
C MET A 171 -21.08 3.37 -25.90
N GLY A 172 -21.25 4.49 -26.61
CA GLY A 172 -22.53 5.20 -26.64
C GLY A 172 -23.63 4.44 -27.38
N ASN A 173 -23.32 3.69 -28.43
CA ASN A 173 -24.23 2.79 -29.15
C ASN A 173 -25.62 3.40 -29.42
N GLY A 174 -25.64 4.50 -30.18
CA GLY A 174 -26.85 5.23 -30.55
C GLY A 174 -27.35 6.23 -29.50
N ARG A 175 -26.64 6.41 -28.37
CA ARG A 175 -26.96 7.41 -27.35
C ARG A 175 -25.72 8.11 -26.80
N TRP A 176 -25.95 9.27 -26.20
CA TRP A 176 -24.96 9.97 -25.40
C TRP A 176 -24.83 9.33 -24.02
N LEU A 177 -23.59 9.14 -23.56
CA LEU A 177 -23.27 8.74 -22.19
C LEU A 177 -22.39 9.82 -21.53
N HIS A 178 -22.80 10.28 -20.35
CA HIS A 178 -22.13 11.29 -19.52
C HIS A 178 -21.92 12.69 -20.14
N TRP A 179 -21.98 12.86 -21.46
CA TRP A 179 -21.92 14.18 -22.12
C TRP A 179 -23.23 14.95 -22.04
N TYR A 180 -24.35 14.25 -22.24
CA TYR A 180 -25.70 14.81 -22.19
C TYR A 180 -26.59 13.92 -21.32
N GLY A 181 -27.55 14.54 -20.64
CA GLY A 181 -28.50 13.85 -19.75
C GLY A 181 -29.95 14.08 -20.19
N PRO A 182 -30.92 13.30 -19.66
CA PRO A 182 -32.34 13.51 -19.96
C PRO A 182 -32.77 14.95 -19.62
N GLY A 183 -33.12 15.73 -20.64
CA GLY A 183 -33.56 17.13 -20.48
C GLY A 183 -32.45 18.16 -20.25
N MET A 184 -31.18 17.79 -20.42
CA MET A 184 -30.02 18.66 -20.12
C MET A 184 -29.25 19.05 -21.39
N TYR A 185 -28.71 20.28 -21.40
CA TYR A 185 -27.57 20.65 -22.26
C TYR A 185 -26.29 20.01 -21.70
N TYR A 186 -25.17 20.16 -22.40
CA TYR A 186 -23.84 19.64 -22.05
C TYR A 186 -23.53 19.65 -20.53
N GLN A 187 -23.13 18.50 -19.96
CA GLN A 187 -22.95 18.29 -18.52
C GLN A 187 -21.58 18.75 -17.94
N GLY A 188 -20.83 19.56 -18.67
CA GLY A 188 -19.54 20.09 -18.22
C GLY A 188 -19.51 21.63 -18.15
N THR A 189 -18.68 22.18 -17.27
CA THR A 189 -18.36 23.62 -17.27
C THR A 189 -17.33 23.98 -18.35
N ASN A 190 -16.47 23.02 -18.71
CA ASN A 190 -15.43 23.14 -19.74
C ASN A 190 -15.66 22.10 -20.82
N HIS A 191 -15.27 22.40 -22.07
CA HIS A 191 -15.31 21.44 -23.18
C HIS A 191 -13.93 20.81 -23.42
N PRO A 192 -13.84 19.49 -23.68
CA PRO A 192 -12.59 18.87 -24.08
C PRO A 192 -12.10 19.47 -25.40
N LEU A 193 -10.80 19.74 -25.50
CA LEU A 193 -10.19 20.30 -26.71
C LEU A 193 -10.40 19.40 -27.93
N ARG A 194 -10.39 18.07 -27.73
CA ARG A 194 -10.66 17.05 -28.76
C ARG A 194 -12.14 16.88 -29.13
N GLY A 195 -13.02 17.68 -28.54
CA GLY A 195 -14.46 17.49 -28.65
C GLY A 195 -14.99 16.35 -27.78
N LEU A 196 -16.29 16.06 -27.93
CA LEU A 196 -16.97 15.02 -27.17
C LEU A 196 -16.56 13.65 -27.72
N TYR A 197 -15.84 12.88 -26.90
CA TYR A 197 -15.21 11.63 -27.31
C TYR A 197 -15.95 10.40 -26.77
N ASP A 198 -15.71 9.24 -27.39
CA ASP A 198 -16.10 7.94 -26.84
C ASP A 198 -14.91 7.31 -26.13
N SER A 199 -15.07 6.88 -24.87
CA SER A 199 -13.97 6.36 -24.05
C SER A 199 -13.53 4.96 -24.48
N TRP A 200 -14.26 4.30 -25.38
CA TRP A 200 -13.85 3.03 -25.96
C TRP A 200 -13.11 3.20 -27.29
N ASP A 201 -12.96 4.44 -27.79
CA ASP A 201 -12.10 4.76 -28.92
C ASP A 201 -10.62 4.59 -28.53
N GLU A 202 -9.91 3.72 -29.25
CA GLU A 202 -8.51 3.41 -29.00
C GLU A 202 -7.62 4.63 -29.16
N LYS A 203 -7.93 5.52 -30.12
CA LYS A 203 -7.12 6.70 -30.35
C LYS A 203 -7.25 7.70 -29.20
N VAL A 204 -8.46 7.81 -28.63
CA VAL A 204 -8.71 8.64 -27.44
C VAL A 204 -7.94 8.11 -26.24
N LEU A 205 -7.96 6.80 -26.02
CA LEU A 205 -7.21 6.17 -24.91
C LEU A 205 -5.70 6.35 -25.06
N GLU A 206 -5.16 6.13 -26.26
CA GLU A 206 -3.74 6.33 -26.57
C GLU A 206 -3.34 7.78 -26.32
N ASP A 207 -4.11 8.75 -26.82
CA ASP A 207 -3.80 10.16 -26.65
C ASP A 207 -3.86 10.58 -25.18
N HIS A 208 -4.86 10.13 -24.40
CA HIS A 208 -4.90 10.40 -22.96
C HIS A 208 -3.68 9.82 -22.22
N MET A 209 -3.19 8.65 -22.63
CA MET A 209 -1.96 8.08 -22.07
C MET A 209 -0.73 8.92 -22.45
N ARG A 210 -0.63 9.40 -23.69
CA ARG A 210 0.44 10.31 -24.11
C ARG A 210 0.40 11.63 -23.34
N GLU A 211 -0.77 12.25 -23.21
CA GLU A 211 -0.98 13.48 -22.42
C GLU A 211 -0.58 13.27 -20.94
N ALA A 212 -0.89 12.10 -20.37
CA ALA A 212 -0.49 11.74 -19.02
C ALA A 212 1.03 11.60 -18.87
N LEU A 213 1.69 10.90 -19.81
CA LEU A 213 3.15 10.75 -19.83
C LEU A 213 3.85 12.10 -19.96
N GLU A 214 3.40 12.96 -20.89
CA GLU A 214 3.91 14.32 -21.09
C GLU A 214 3.72 15.20 -19.84
N SER A 215 2.68 14.93 -19.05
CA SER A 215 2.39 15.62 -17.80
C SER A 215 3.08 15.04 -16.56
N GLY A 216 3.87 13.97 -16.73
CA GLY A 216 4.58 13.30 -15.62
C GLY A 216 3.68 12.43 -14.73
N ILE A 217 2.54 11.96 -15.24
CA ILE A 217 1.66 11.00 -14.57
C ILE A 217 2.13 9.58 -14.94
N ASP A 218 2.46 8.76 -13.95
CA ASP A 218 2.95 7.39 -14.12
C ASP A 218 1.82 6.37 -14.32
N GLY A 219 0.56 6.71 -14.02
CA GLY A 219 -0.56 5.81 -14.22
C GLY A 219 -1.93 6.34 -13.81
N PHE A 220 -2.95 5.52 -14.05
CA PHE A 220 -4.34 5.88 -13.77
C PHE A 220 -4.97 5.01 -12.66
N VAL A 221 -5.75 5.66 -11.81
CA VAL A 221 -6.72 5.02 -10.91
C VAL A 221 -8.08 5.07 -11.59
N VAL A 222 -8.45 4.00 -12.27
CA VAL A 222 -9.66 3.96 -13.10
C VAL A 222 -10.91 3.71 -12.25
N SER A 223 -11.92 4.57 -12.40
CA SER A 223 -13.25 4.34 -11.83
C SER A 223 -13.85 3.06 -12.41
N TRP A 224 -14.22 2.11 -11.56
CA TRP A 224 -14.73 0.80 -11.98
C TRP A 224 -15.97 0.40 -11.18
N TRP A 225 -17.04 0.01 -11.89
CA TRP A 225 -18.38 -0.21 -11.31
C TRP A 225 -18.81 -1.68 -11.26
N GLY A 226 -17.85 -2.60 -11.32
CA GLY A 226 -18.10 -4.03 -11.23
C GLY A 226 -18.01 -4.76 -12.58
N PRO A 227 -18.03 -6.10 -12.55
CA PRO A 227 -17.92 -6.93 -13.76
C PRO A 227 -19.09 -6.70 -14.73
N GLY A 228 -18.81 -6.74 -16.03
CA GLY A 228 -19.81 -6.54 -17.09
C GLY A 228 -20.14 -5.07 -17.39
N SER A 229 -19.52 -4.14 -16.67
CA SER A 229 -19.56 -2.70 -16.96
C SER A 229 -18.71 -2.35 -18.18
N TYR A 230 -19.03 -1.25 -18.85
CA TYR A 230 -18.25 -0.77 -20.00
C TYR A 230 -16.78 -0.50 -19.61
N GLU A 231 -16.56 -0.01 -18.40
CA GLU A 231 -15.26 0.25 -17.80
C GLU A 231 -14.40 -1.02 -17.72
N THR A 232 -15.00 -2.19 -17.51
CA THR A 232 -14.26 -3.47 -17.50
C THR A 232 -13.57 -3.72 -18.83
N ASP A 233 -14.29 -3.52 -19.94
CA ASP A 233 -13.73 -3.76 -21.28
C ASP A 233 -12.82 -2.61 -21.72
N THR A 234 -13.11 -1.38 -21.31
CA THR A 234 -12.20 -0.25 -21.50
C THR A 234 -10.88 -0.46 -20.77
N VAL A 235 -10.88 -0.94 -19.52
CA VAL A 235 -9.65 -1.23 -18.76
C VAL A 235 -8.81 -2.31 -19.44
N LYS A 236 -9.43 -3.39 -19.95
CA LYS A 236 -8.69 -4.42 -20.72
C LYS A 236 -8.00 -3.82 -21.94
N LYS A 237 -8.71 -2.95 -22.67
CA LYS A 237 -8.18 -2.24 -23.84
C LYS A 237 -7.05 -1.29 -23.44
N MET A 238 -7.20 -0.55 -22.34
CA MET A 238 -6.15 0.32 -21.79
C MET A 238 -4.89 -0.47 -21.44
N LEU A 239 -5.00 -1.61 -20.77
CA LEU A 239 -3.84 -2.45 -20.42
C LEU A 239 -3.09 -2.94 -21.67
N ARG A 240 -3.80 -3.28 -22.75
CA ARG A 240 -3.19 -3.64 -24.03
C ARG A 240 -2.45 -2.45 -24.64
N ILE A 241 -3.11 -1.29 -24.73
CA ILE A 241 -2.51 -0.07 -25.29
C ILE A 241 -1.26 0.33 -24.51
N SER A 242 -1.31 0.35 -23.17
CA SER A 242 -0.17 0.70 -22.34
C SER A 242 1.02 -0.25 -22.55
N HIS A 243 0.74 -1.55 -22.71
CA HIS A 243 1.76 -2.56 -22.98
C HIS A 243 2.41 -2.37 -24.35
N ASP A 244 1.64 -1.95 -25.37
CA ASP A 244 2.19 -1.69 -26.70
C ASP A 244 2.98 -0.39 -26.73
N MET A 245 2.53 0.66 -26.06
CA MET A 245 3.27 1.92 -25.90
C MET A 245 4.62 1.71 -25.20
N GLU A 246 4.68 0.89 -24.15
CA GLU A 246 5.95 0.60 -23.44
C GLU A 246 7.02 -0.04 -24.36
N LYS A 247 6.60 -0.84 -25.36
CA LYS A 247 7.53 -1.42 -26.34
C LYS A 247 8.07 -0.40 -27.33
N GLU A 248 7.30 0.65 -27.60
CA GLU A 248 7.66 1.70 -28.57
C GLU A 248 8.65 2.72 -27.99
N GLY A 249 8.79 2.77 -26.66
CA GLY A 249 9.67 3.68 -25.91
C GLY A 249 8.98 4.95 -25.44
#